data_AF-A0A1M6R028-F1
#
_entry.id   AF-A0A1M6R028-F1
#
_cell.length_a   1.000
_cell.length_b   1.000
_cell.length_c   1.000
_cell.angle_alpha   90.00
_cell.angle_beta   90.00
_cell.angle_gamma   90.00
#
_symmetry.space_group_name_H-M   'P 1'
#
loop_
_entity.id
_entity.type
_entity.pdbx_description
1 polymer ?
#
loop_
_entity_poly.entity_id
_entity_poly.type
_entity_poly.pdbx_seq_one_letter_code
_entity_poly.pdbx_strand_id
1 'polypeptide(L)'
;MSIKNFKDTFGNVKDFRQEGKIKHKLIEILFIAVVATIANADSWIEVGDFVETREKWLRKNIDLENGVPSHDTFERVFENIDSKAFNKAFISWTKKISDHTD
;
A
#
# COMPACT_ATOMS: atom_id res chain seq x y z
N MET A 1 -0.57 -13.11 -5.97
CA MET A 1 -1.44 -12.02 -5.48
C MET A 1 -1.58 -10.99 -6.59
N SER A 2 -2.76 -10.88 -7.23
CA SER A 2 -2.94 -9.91 -8.31
C SER A 2 -3.19 -8.52 -7.73
N ILE A 3 -2.36 -7.53 -8.10
CA ILE A 3 -2.59 -6.13 -7.73
C ILE A 3 -3.96 -5.61 -8.18
N LYS A 4 -4.54 -6.21 -9.22
CA LYS A 4 -5.86 -5.84 -9.73
C LYS A 4 -6.93 -5.90 -8.64
N ASN A 5 -6.98 -7.00 -7.89
CA ASN A 5 -7.96 -7.17 -6.82
C ASN A 5 -7.76 -6.16 -5.68
N PHE A 6 -6.50 -5.79 -5.40
CA PHE A 6 -6.17 -4.77 -4.41
C PHE A 6 -6.62 -3.37 -4.87
N LYS A 7 -6.32 -3.00 -6.12
CA LYS A 7 -6.78 -1.75 -6.76
C LYS A 7 -8.31 -1.62 -6.70
N ASP A 8 -9.04 -2.69 -7.01
CA ASP A 8 -10.51 -2.68 -7.05
C ASP A 8 -11.14 -2.45 -5.68
N THR A 9 -10.51 -2.85 -4.58
CA THR A 9 -11.04 -2.70 -3.22
C THR A 9 -10.58 -1.42 -2.54
N PHE A 10 -9.33 -1.03 -2.75
CA PHE A 10 -8.73 0.18 -2.16
C PHE A 10 -8.95 1.45 -2.99
N GLY A 11 -9.48 1.35 -4.22
CA GLY A 11 -9.72 2.51 -5.09
C GLY A 11 -10.69 3.57 -4.51
N ASN A 12 -11.50 3.19 -3.50
CA ASN A 12 -12.42 4.11 -2.82
C ASN A 12 -11.77 4.83 -1.62
N VAL A 13 -10.53 4.48 -1.24
CA VAL A 13 -9.80 5.20 -0.20
C VAL A 13 -9.36 6.54 -0.77
N LYS A 14 -9.89 7.62 -0.20
CA LYS A 14 -9.60 8.97 -0.66
C LYS A 14 -8.14 9.33 -0.39
N ASP A 15 -7.50 9.95 -1.38
CA ASP A 15 -6.20 10.58 -1.20
C ASP A 15 -6.38 11.97 -0.57
N PHE A 16 -5.90 12.14 0.65
CA PHE A 16 -5.93 13.41 1.38
C PHE A 16 -4.67 14.25 1.17
N ARG A 17 -3.68 13.73 0.42
CA ARG A 17 -2.44 14.45 0.15
C ARG A 17 -2.68 15.60 -0.82
N GLN A 18 -1.87 16.64 -0.68
CA GLN A 18 -1.91 17.80 -1.57
C GLN A 18 -1.39 17.41 -2.96
N GLU A 19 -2.21 17.60 -4.01
CA GLU A 19 -1.96 17.16 -5.40
C GLU A 19 -0.56 17.51 -5.92
N GLY A 20 -0.10 18.76 -5.72
CA GLY A 20 1.24 19.22 -6.14
C GLY A 20 2.42 18.67 -5.34
N LYS A 21 2.19 17.87 -4.30
CA LYS A 21 3.22 17.23 -3.46
C LYS A 21 3.21 15.71 -3.57
N ILE A 22 2.43 15.15 -4.50
CA ILE A 22 2.32 13.70 -4.70
C ILE A 22 3.39 13.24 -5.69
N LYS A 23 4.32 12.40 -5.22
CA LYS A 23 5.27 11.68 -6.08
C LYS A 23 4.89 10.21 -6.29
N HIS A 24 4.29 9.57 -5.28
CA HIS A 24 3.96 8.14 -5.32
C HIS A 24 2.45 7.94 -5.29
N LYS A 25 1.95 7.03 -6.13
CA LYS A 25 0.52 6.72 -6.23
C LYS A 25 0.03 6.16 -4.89
N LEU A 26 -1.11 6.66 -4.39
CA LEU A 26 -1.64 6.23 -3.08
C LEU A 26 -1.77 4.70 -3.01
N ILE A 27 -2.30 4.10 -4.05
CA ILE A 27 -2.54 2.66 -4.09
C ILE A 27 -1.26 1.84 -3.94
N GLU A 28 -0.13 2.33 -4.44
CA GLU A 28 1.16 1.65 -4.31
C GLU A 28 1.67 1.74 -2.87
N ILE A 29 1.53 2.91 -2.22
CA ILE A 29 1.87 3.11 -0.82
C ILE A 29 1.07 2.17 0.08
N LEU A 30 -0.25 2.10 -0.13
CA LEU A 30 -1.12 1.22 0.64
C LEU A 30 -0.79 -0.26 0.42
N PHE A 31 -0.47 -0.65 -0.83
CA PHE A 31 -0.07 -2.01 -1.15
C PHE A 31 1.23 -2.40 -0.45
N ILE A 32 2.25 -1.53 -0.51
CA ILE A 32 3.55 -1.77 0.12
C ILE A 32 3.37 -1.90 1.63
N ALA A 33 2.65 -0.98 2.28
CA ALA A 33 2.44 -1.03 3.72
C ALA A 33 1.78 -2.34 4.17
N VAL A 34 0.71 -2.77 3.48
CA VAL A 34 0.02 -4.03 3.79
C VAL A 34 0.96 -5.23 3.62
N VAL A 35 1.69 -5.32 2.52
CA VAL A 35 2.59 -6.46 2.25
C VAL A 35 3.78 -6.47 3.22
N ALA A 36 4.35 -5.30 3.53
CA ALA A 36 5.43 -5.16 4.50
C ALA A 36 4.98 -5.59 5.90
N THR A 37 3.79 -5.17 6.35
CA THR A 37 3.22 -5.61 7.63
C THR A 37 2.97 -7.12 7.67
N ILE A 38 2.48 -7.73 6.57
CA ILE A 38 2.35 -9.20 6.47
C ILE A 38 3.73 -9.87 6.52
N ALA A 39 4.77 -9.22 5.99
CA ALA A 39 6.15 -9.66 6.07
C ALA A 39 6.84 -9.30 7.41
N ASN A 40 6.06 -8.94 8.43
CA ASN A 40 6.52 -8.63 9.79
C ASN A 40 7.40 -7.37 9.88
N ALA A 41 7.11 -6.35 9.07
CA ALA A 41 7.60 -4.99 9.31
C ALA A 41 6.63 -4.28 10.28
N ASP A 42 7.11 -4.00 11.48
CA ASP A 42 6.34 -3.48 12.62
C ASP A 42 6.55 -1.97 12.83
N SER A 43 7.42 -1.32 12.04
CA SER A 43 7.65 0.13 12.05
C SER A 43 7.73 0.73 10.65
N TRP A 44 7.52 2.05 10.51
CA TRP A 44 7.66 2.72 9.21
C TRP A 44 9.09 2.66 8.66
N ILE A 45 10.09 2.64 9.54
CA ILE A 45 11.49 2.45 9.16
C ILE A 45 11.65 1.07 8.50
N GLU A 46 11.13 0.02 9.14
CA GLU A 46 11.17 -1.34 8.58
C GLU A 46 10.37 -1.47 7.27
N VAL A 47 9.26 -0.74 7.12
CA VAL A 47 8.52 -0.66 5.85
C VAL A 47 9.38 0.00 4.75
N GLY A 48 10.15 1.03 5.10
CA GLY A 48 11.14 1.65 4.21
C GLY A 48 12.24 0.66 3.80
N ASP A 49 12.85 -0.02 4.78
CA ASP A 49 13.88 -1.02 4.53
C ASP A 49 13.34 -2.19 3.67
N PHE A 50 12.09 -2.58 3.91
CA PHE A 50 11.40 -3.60 3.12
C PHE A 50 11.27 -3.17 1.65
N VAL A 51 10.80 -1.95 1.39
CA VAL A 51 10.56 -1.48 0.02
C VAL A 51 11.88 -1.37 -0.76
N GLU A 52 12.94 -0.91 -0.10
CA GLU A 52 14.29 -0.82 -0.67
C GLU A 52 14.85 -2.21 -1.00
N THR A 53 14.77 -3.13 -0.04
CA THR A 53 15.31 -4.49 -0.19
C THR A 53 14.51 -5.32 -1.20
N ARG A 54 13.21 -5.04 -1.36
CA ARG A 54 12.29 -5.82 -2.20
C ARG A 54 11.86 -5.08 -3.47
N GLU A 55 12.48 -3.97 -3.84
CA GLU A 55 12.09 -3.13 -4.98
C GLU A 55 11.89 -3.95 -6.27
N LYS A 56 12.87 -4.80 -6.63
CA LYS A 56 12.80 -5.64 -7.84
C LYS A 56 11.60 -6.60 -7.85
N TRP A 57 11.20 -7.08 -6.67
CA TRP A 57 10.03 -7.94 -6.53
C TRP A 57 8.73 -7.14 -6.59
N LEU A 58 8.70 -5.96 -5.95
CA LEU A 58 7.57 -5.05 -5.96
C LEU A 58 7.25 -4.56 -7.38
N ARG A 59 8.27 -4.25 -8.19
CA ARG A 59 8.12 -3.82 -9.59
C ARG A 59 7.44 -4.84 -10.51
N LYS A 60 7.26 -6.09 -10.06
CA LYS A 60 6.45 -7.08 -10.78
C LYS A 60 4.94 -6.84 -10.62
N ASN A 61 4.54 -6.04 -9.64
CA ASN A 61 3.15 -5.79 -9.27
C ASN A 61 2.78 -4.30 -9.32
N ILE A 62 3.69 -3.40 -8.96
CA ILE A 62 3.51 -1.94 -8.94
C ILE A 62 4.53 -1.24 -9.85
N ASP A 63 4.28 0.01 -10.23
CA ASP A 63 5.11 0.75 -11.19
C ASP A 63 6.35 1.36 -10.50
N LEU A 64 6.15 2.00 -9.34
CA LEU A 64 7.21 2.76 -8.64
C LEU A 64 7.92 3.76 -9.57
N GLU A 65 7.12 4.56 -10.29
CA GLU A 65 7.59 5.48 -11.34
C GLU A 65 8.64 6.48 -10.81
N ASN A 66 8.42 7.01 -9.62
CA ASN A 66 9.31 7.96 -8.95
C ASN A 66 10.26 7.30 -7.94
N GLY A 67 10.54 6.01 -8.11
CA GLY A 67 11.36 5.23 -7.18
C GLY A 67 10.60 4.79 -5.93
N VAL A 68 11.35 4.35 -4.91
CA VAL A 68 10.81 3.90 -3.64
C VAL A 68 10.35 5.09 -2.77
N PRO A 69 9.17 5.01 -2.11
CA PRO A 69 8.78 6.00 -1.11
C PRO A 69 9.66 5.87 0.15
N SER A 70 9.96 7.00 0.82
CA SER A 70 10.61 6.99 2.14
C SER A 70 9.67 6.54 3.26
N HIS A 71 10.21 6.13 4.41
CA HIS A 71 9.42 5.81 5.61
C HIS A 71 8.47 6.96 6.01
N ASP A 72 8.94 8.22 5.98
CA ASP A 72 8.11 9.42 6.23
C ASP A 72 6.90 9.52 5.30
N THR A 73 7.01 8.98 4.08
CA THR A 73 5.90 8.99 3.12
C THR A 73 4.79 8.06 3.56
N PHE A 74 5.14 6.89 4.11
CA PHE A 74 4.15 5.95 4.66
C PHE A 74 3.52 6.55 5.92
N GLU A 75 4.34 7.02 6.87
CA GLU A 75 3.86 7.63 8.11
C GLU A 75 2.84 8.73 7.83
N ARG A 76 3.19 9.73 7.03
CA ARG A 76 2.31 10.86 6.68
C ARG A 76 0.99 10.42 6.03
N VAL A 77 1.03 9.39 5.20
CA VAL A 77 -0.19 8.85 4.56
C VAL A 77 -1.09 8.21 5.61
N PHE A 78 -0.54 7.36 6.47
CA PHE A 78 -1.32 6.61 7.46
C PHE A 78 -1.76 7.47 8.65
N GLU A 79 -1.08 8.57 8.96
CA GLU A 79 -1.55 9.58 9.92
C GLU A 79 -2.83 10.29 9.46
N ASN A 80 -3.02 10.45 8.15
CA ASN A 80 -4.12 11.24 7.57
C ASN A 80 -5.18 10.40 6.87
N ILE A 81 -5.02 9.08 6.83
CA ILE A 81 -5.95 8.19 6.15
C ILE A 81 -7.25 8.04 6.94
N ASP A 82 -8.37 7.94 6.23
CA ASP A 82 -9.63 7.51 6.86
C ASP A 82 -9.52 6.04 7.24
N SER A 83 -9.32 5.78 8.54
CA SER A 83 -9.13 4.44 9.10
C SER A 83 -10.35 3.53 8.88
N LYS A 84 -11.57 4.08 8.83
CA LYS A 84 -12.79 3.30 8.57
C LYS A 84 -12.85 2.89 7.10
N ALA A 85 -12.55 3.81 6.19
CA ALA A 85 -12.49 3.52 4.76
C ALA A 85 -11.40 2.49 4.44
N PHE A 86 -10.20 2.66 5.03
CA PHE A 86 -9.10 1.72 4.89
C PHE A 86 -9.47 0.32 5.39
N ASN A 87 -10.00 0.21 6.62
CA ASN A 87 -10.37 -1.09 7.20
C ASN A 87 -11.46 -1.79 6.36
N LYS A 88 -12.48 -1.04 5.90
CA LYS A 88 -13.50 -1.58 5.00
C LYS A 88 -12.90 -2.12 3.69
N ALA A 89 -11.96 -1.39 3.09
CA ALA A 89 -11.25 -1.82 1.89
C ALA A 89 -10.39 -3.07 2.15
N PHE A 90 -9.68 -3.12 3.28
CA PHE A 90 -8.87 -4.25 3.70
C PHE A 90 -9.71 -5.52 3.90
N ILE A 91 -10.82 -5.45 4.62
CA ILE A 91 -11.76 -6.58 4.81
C ILE A 91 -12.33 -7.04 3.46
N SER A 92 -12.70 -6.10 2.58
CA SER A 92 -13.21 -6.46 1.26
C SER A 92 -12.15 -7.18 0.42
N TRP A 93 -10.90 -6.77 0.55
CA TRP A 93 -9.77 -7.39 -0.15
C TRP A 93 -9.48 -8.79 0.37
N THR A 94 -9.41 -8.97 1.70
CA THR A 94 -9.14 -10.28 2.31
C THR A 94 -10.23 -11.30 1.96
N LYS A 95 -11.50 -10.90 1.94
CA LYS A 95 -12.60 -11.75 1.45
C LYS A 95 -12.43 -12.16 -0.01
N LYS A 96 -12.12 -11.21 -0.89
CA LYS A 96 -11.92 -11.51 -2.32
C LYS A 96 -10.78 -12.51 -2.53
N ILE A 97 -9.71 -12.45 -1.75
CA ILE A 97 -8.60 -13.41 -1.90
C ILE A 97 -8.90 -14.75 -1.23
N SER A 98 -9.68 -14.81 -0.15
CA SER A 98 -10.10 -16.08 0.47
C SER A 98 -11.02 -16.88 -0.44
N ASP A 99 -11.96 -16.21 -1.13
CA ASP A 99 -12.96 -16.85 -2.00
C ASP A 99 -12.34 -17.46 -3.28
N HIS A 100 -11.04 -17.28 -3.51
CA HIS A 100 -10.28 -17.89 -4.62
C HIS A 100 -9.32 -18.98 -4.15
N THR A 101 -9.47 -19.48 -2.91
CA THR A 101 -8.60 -20.53 -2.33
C THR A 101 -9.31 -21.89 -2.24
N ASP A 102 -10.29 -22.16 -3.11
CA ASP A 102 -10.86 -23.50 -3.32
C ASP A 102 -10.15 -24.25 -4.45
#